data_AF-U2EDI5-F1
#
_entry.id   AF-U2EDI5-F1
#
_cell.length_a   1.000
_cell.length_b   1.000
_cell.length_c   1.000
_cell.angle_alpha   90.00
_cell.angle_beta   90.00
_cell.angle_gamma   90.00
#
_symmetry.space_group_name_H-M   'P 1'
#
loop_
_entity.id
_entity.type
_entity.pdbx_description
1 polymer ?
#
loop_
_entity_poly.entity_id
_entity_poly.type
_entity_poly.pdbx_seq_one_letter_code
_entity_poly.pdbx_strand_id
1 'polypeptide(L)'
;MKKILAFIIIGFAINLVGCGITDEEAVPTGDTTELVQGTCDGDPADVPVEDQYANIFKYTHIDGKNEEIEENGYIIYENENLRYVQYQVAYTSCTCRPANQNYRSLLYVEINKDDEGTFKTIKFDYFGDSDPIPTESGDGKDLDYWKDTYIPMFVDQGQENIDTVDAVSQATVTSENIKRILDGLSDYHKENYGT
;
A
#
# COMPACT_ATOMS: atom_id res chain seq x y z
N MET A 1 -14.86 63.15 21.21
CA MET A 1 -14.53 62.27 20.08
C MET A 1 -13.02 62.10 19.98
N LYS A 2 -12.52 60.91 20.31
CA LYS A 2 -11.23 60.28 19.95
C LYS A 2 -11.04 59.13 20.93
N LYS A 3 -11.49 57.92 20.56
CA LYS A 3 -11.18 56.69 21.30
C LYS A 3 -9.79 56.25 20.84
N ILE A 4 -8.83 56.19 21.76
CA ILE A 4 -7.50 55.61 21.53
C ILE A 4 -7.64 54.11 21.78
N LEU A 5 -7.30 53.32 20.76
CA LEU A 5 -7.25 51.87 20.79
C LEU A 5 -5.95 51.44 21.47
N ALA A 6 -6.02 50.71 22.59
CA ALA A 6 -4.85 50.10 23.23
C ALA A 6 -4.75 48.64 22.78
N PHE A 7 -3.65 48.28 22.12
CA PHE A 7 -3.27 46.90 21.84
C PHE A 7 -2.72 46.28 23.13
N ILE A 8 -3.32 45.16 23.57
CA ILE A 8 -2.79 44.32 24.66
C ILE A 8 -2.04 43.16 23.99
N ILE A 9 -0.73 43.11 24.18
CA ILE A 9 0.09 41.92 23.89
C ILE A 9 0.15 41.12 25.18
N ILE A 10 -0.50 39.95 25.21
CA ILE A 10 -0.37 38.98 26.30
C ILE A 10 0.73 38.00 25.88
N GLY A 11 1.92 38.16 26.46
CA GLY A 11 2.95 37.14 26.48
C GLY A 11 2.65 36.14 27.60
N PHE A 12 2.34 34.90 27.24
CA PHE A 12 2.17 33.80 28.19
C PHE A 12 3.45 32.96 28.19
N ALA A 13 4.24 33.09 29.25
CA ALA A 13 5.41 32.25 29.49
C ALA A 13 4.94 30.94 30.14
N ILE A 14 5.16 29.81 29.46
CA ILE A 14 4.95 28.48 30.01
C ILE A 14 6.23 28.07 30.76
N ASN A 15 6.13 27.95 32.09
CA ASN A 15 7.14 27.26 32.89
C ASN A 15 6.86 25.75 32.83
N LEU A 16 7.73 25.00 32.18
CA LEU A 16 7.82 23.55 32.30
C LEU A 16 8.58 23.19 33.58
N VAL A 17 7.96 22.36 34.42
CA VAL A 17 8.64 21.65 35.51
C VAL A 17 9.47 20.55 34.87
N GLY A 18 10.80 20.72 34.91
CA GLY A 18 11.78 19.71 34.51
C GLY A 18 12.02 18.69 35.63
N CYS A 19 12.17 17.43 35.24
CA CYS A 19 12.85 16.42 36.05
C CYS A 19 14.35 16.61 35.83
N GLY A 20 15.11 16.80 36.91
CA GLY A 20 16.51 17.17 36.88
C GLY A 20 17.43 16.05 36.43
N ILE A 21 18.37 16.39 35.56
CA ILE A 21 19.67 15.74 35.43
C ILE A 21 20.72 16.80 35.73
N THR A 22 21.46 16.59 36.80
CA THR A 22 22.79 17.15 37.10
C THR A 22 23.74 15.93 37.06
N ASP A 23 24.91 15.92 36.44
CA ASP A 23 25.88 16.97 36.18
C ASP A 23 26.66 16.72 34.87
N GLU A 24 27.03 17.85 34.25
CA GLU A 24 28.35 18.19 33.69
C GLU A 24 29.14 17.14 32.87
N GLU A 25 29.11 17.29 31.54
CA GLU A 25 30.31 17.68 30.78
C GLU A 25 29.92 18.27 29.41
N ALA A 26 30.64 19.31 28.99
CA ALA A 26 30.26 20.24 27.94
C ALA A 26 30.71 19.82 26.52
N VAL A 27 29.72 19.73 25.62
CA VAL A 27 29.59 20.22 24.22
C VAL A 27 30.90 20.50 23.43
N PRO A 28 31.01 19.97 22.18
CA PRO A 28 30.78 20.87 21.07
C PRO A 28 29.83 20.34 19.98
N THR A 29 29.15 21.32 19.41
CA THR A 29 28.24 21.33 18.27
C THR A 29 28.82 20.78 16.95
N GLY A 30 28.07 19.93 16.25
CA GLY A 30 28.18 19.62 14.82
C GLY A 30 26.85 19.02 14.39
N ASP A 31 26.03 19.71 13.59
CA ASP A 31 26.06 19.78 12.12
C ASP A 31 26.06 18.42 11.42
N THR A 32 25.14 18.33 10.48
CA THR A 32 24.60 17.23 9.69
C THR A 32 25.61 16.23 9.12
N THR A 33 25.11 14.98 8.94
CA THR A 33 25.74 13.81 8.28
C THR A 33 26.68 12.95 9.14
N GLU A 34 26.13 11.94 9.81
CA GLU A 34 26.90 10.73 10.14
C GLU A 34 26.37 9.55 9.34
N LEU A 35 27.08 9.30 8.23
CA LEU A 35 27.16 8.00 7.61
C LEU A 35 27.60 6.99 8.68
N VAL A 36 26.79 5.95 8.86
CA VAL A 36 27.19 4.75 9.61
C VAL A 36 28.44 4.19 8.91
N GLN A 37 29.62 4.50 9.44
CA GLN A 37 30.87 3.86 9.04
C GLN A 37 30.86 2.43 9.61
N GLY A 38 30.34 1.51 8.81
CA GLY A 38 30.58 0.08 9.01
C GLY A 38 32.07 -0.20 8.84
N THR A 39 32.69 -0.79 9.86
CA THR A 39 34.06 -1.30 9.80
C THR A 39 34.10 -2.55 8.92
N CYS A 40 34.95 -2.56 7.89
CA CYS A 40 35.09 -3.63 6.90
C CYS A 40 35.93 -4.82 7.39
N ASP A 41 35.74 -5.31 8.62
CA ASP A 41 36.54 -6.42 9.19
C ASP A 41 35.68 -7.52 9.83
N GLY A 42 34.58 -7.87 9.16
CA GLY A 42 33.80 -9.08 9.47
C GLY A 42 33.84 -10.05 8.30
N ASP A 43 34.32 -11.27 8.55
CA ASP A 43 34.17 -12.43 7.66
C ASP A 43 32.69 -12.59 7.29
N PRO A 44 32.29 -12.63 6.00
CA PRO A 44 30.89 -12.58 5.56
C PRO A 44 30.11 -13.88 5.78
N ALA A 45 30.57 -14.76 6.66
CA ALA A 45 29.91 -16.03 6.92
C ALA A 45 28.70 -15.84 7.85
N ASP A 46 27.51 -15.92 7.25
CA ASP A 46 26.22 -16.25 7.87
C ASP A 46 25.79 -15.39 9.06
N VAL A 47 25.45 -14.12 8.79
CA VAL A 47 24.23 -13.60 9.40
C VAL A 47 23.12 -13.87 8.39
N PRO A 48 22.22 -14.85 8.63
CA PRO A 48 21.01 -14.92 7.85
C PRO A 48 20.26 -13.62 8.13
N VAL A 49 20.25 -12.73 7.14
CA VAL A 49 19.18 -11.73 7.08
C VAL A 49 17.97 -12.56 6.70
N GLU A 50 17.28 -13.08 7.72
CA GLU A 50 16.00 -13.70 7.52
C GLU A 50 15.09 -12.60 6.97
N ASP A 51 14.80 -12.66 5.67
CA ASP A 51 13.90 -11.77 4.94
C ASP A 51 12.48 -11.93 5.50
N GLN A 52 12.23 -11.44 6.71
CA GLN A 52 10.91 -11.39 7.31
C GLN A 52 10.27 -10.04 7.00
N TYR A 53 10.09 -9.75 5.71
CA TYR A 53 9.13 -8.70 5.33
C TYR A 53 7.72 -9.30 5.50
N ALA A 54 7.24 -9.34 6.75
CA ALA A 54 5.97 -9.97 7.12
C ALA A 54 4.74 -9.40 6.39
N ASN A 55 4.90 -8.32 5.62
CA ASN A 55 3.87 -7.56 4.95
C ASN A 55 4.05 -7.50 3.42
N ILE A 56 4.67 -8.53 2.82
CA ILE A 56 4.78 -8.70 1.36
C ILE A 56 4.08 -10.00 0.97
N PHE A 57 3.31 -9.96 -0.12
CA PHE A 57 2.79 -11.16 -0.76
C PHE A 57 3.22 -11.22 -2.23
N LYS A 58 3.22 -12.43 -2.78
CA LYS A 58 3.55 -12.68 -4.18
C LYS A 58 2.28 -12.81 -5.00
N TYR A 59 2.34 -12.32 -6.22
CA TYR A 59 1.30 -12.57 -7.22
C TYR A 59 1.91 -12.66 -8.61
N THR A 60 1.28 -13.41 -9.49
CA THR A 60 1.65 -13.43 -10.91
C THR A 60 1.17 -12.14 -11.56
N HIS A 61 2.02 -11.46 -12.31
CA HIS A 61 1.71 -10.24 -13.04
C HIS A 61 1.92 -10.48 -14.54
N ILE A 62 0.95 -10.13 -15.37
CA ILE A 62 1.15 -9.97 -16.82
C ILE A 62 1.77 -8.60 -17.06
N ASP A 63 2.97 -8.57 -17.62
CA ASP A 63 3.67 -7.35 -17.97
C ASP A 63 3.19 -6.74 -19.31
N GLY A 64 3.74 -5.58 -19.67
CA GLY A 64 3.43 -4.90 -20.94
C GLY A 64 3.80 -5.67 -22.22
N LYS A 65 4.57 -6.76 -22.12
CA LYS A 65 4.93 -7.67 -23.22
C LYS A 65 4.09 -8.95 -23.22
N ASN A 66 3.11 -9.03 -22.33
CA ASN A 66 2.26 -10.20 -22.13
C ASN A 66 3.04 -11.42 -21.61
N GLU A 67 4.10 -11.19 -20.84
CA GLU A 67 4.86 -12.21 -20.11
C GLU A 67 4.35 -12.28 -18.67
N GLU A 68 4.21 -13.50 -18.14
CA GLU A 68 3.89 -13.72 -16.74
C GLU A 68 5.16 -13.68 -15.89
N ILE A 69 5.20 -12.78 -14.92
CA ILE A 69 6.31 -12.61 -13.99
C ILE A 69 5.80 -12.63 -12.55
N GLU A 70 6.61 -13.11 -11.61
CA GLU A 70 6.28 -12.99 -10.19
C GLU A 70 6.62 -11.57 -9.70
N GLU A 71 5.65 -10.90 -9.07
CA GLU A 71 5.77 -9.53 -8.57
C GLU A 71 5.39 -9.47 -7.09
N ASN A 72 5.86 -8.43 -6.40
CA ASN A 72 5.56 -8.18 -5.00
C ASN A 72 4.36 -7.23 -4.86
N GLY A 73 3.37 -7.66 -4.08
CA GLY A 73 2.38 -6.79 -3.46
C GLY A 73 2.85 -6.37 -2.08
N TYR A 74 2.76 -5.07 -1.77
CA TYR A 74 3.23 -4.53 -0.49
C TYR A 74 2.04 -4.10 0.36
N ILE A 75 1.88 -4.73 1.52
CA ILE A 75 0.87 -4.35 2.51
C ILE A 75 1.41 -3.17 3.30
N ILE A 76 0.84 -1.99 3.05
CA ILE A 76 1.23 -0.73 3.70
C ILE A 76 0.42 -0.44 4.96
N TYR A 77 -0.75 -1.06 5.09
CA TYR A 77 -1.57 -1.04 6.30
C TYR A 77 -2.31 -2.36 6.44
N GLU A 78 -2.32 -2.88 7.66
CA GLU A 78 -3.02 -4.10 8.04
C GLU A 78 -3.67 -3.91 9.42
N ASN A 79 -4.93 -4.31 9.54
CA ASN A 79 -5.64 -4.25 10.81
C ASN A 79 -6.63 -5.41 10.94
N GLU A 80 -6.33 -6.32 11.85
CA GLU A 80 -7.21 -7.43 12.21
C GLU A 80 -8.38 -6.93 13.08
N ASN A 81 -9.60 -7.17 12.62
CA ASN A 81 -10.81 -6.97 13.40
C ASN A 81 -11.40 -8.33 13.80
N LEU A 82 -12.43 -8.33 14.65
CA LEU A 82 -13.04 -9.57 15.16
C LEU A 82 -13.54 -10.50 14.04
N ARG A 83 -14.01 -9.95 12.92
CA ARG A 83 -14.65 -10.72 11.83
C ARG A 83 -13.98 -10.59 10.47
N TYR A 84 -13.06 -9.65 10.31
CA TYR A 84 -12.45 -9.37 9.02
C TYR A 84 -11.08 -8.73 9.24
N VAL A 85 -10.21 -8.82 8.25
CA VAL A 85 -8.94 -8.11 8.22
C VAL A 85 -8.99 -7.05 7.14
N GLN A 86 -8.51 -5.86 7.46
CA GLN A 86 -8.42 -4.74 6.54
C GLN A 86 -7.00 -4.61 6.02
N TYR A 87 -6.86 -4.48 4.71
CA TYR A 87 -5.60 -4.31 4.01
C TYR A 87 -5.62 -3.03 3.18
N GLN A 88 -4.48 -2.34 3.16
CA GLN A 88 -4.13 -1.39 2.13
C GLN A 88 -2.86 -1.88 1.44
N VAL A 89 -2.91 -2.04 0.13
CA VAL A 89 -1.89 -2.69 -0.67
C VAL A 89 -1.41 -1.76 -1.77
N ALA A 90 -0.08 -1.60 -1.87
CA ALA A 90 0.57 -0.99 -3.02
C ALA A 90 0.98 -2.08 -4.01
N TYR A 91 0.52 -1.97 -5.27
CA TYR A 91 0.68 -3.01 -6.28
C TYR A 91 0.96 -2.45 -7.67
N THR A 92 1.44 -3.29 -8.57
CA THR A 92 1.65 -2.96 -9.99
C THR A 92 0.46 -3.45 -10.82
N SER A 93 -0.30 -2.53 -11.44
CA SER A 93 -1.54 -2.85 -12.17
C SER A 93 -1.30 -3.35 -13.60
N CYS A 94 -0.61 -2.59 -14.44
CA CYS A 94 -0.11 -2.99 -15.77
C CYS A 94 1.21 -2.26 -15.97
N THR A 95 2.05 -2.74 -16.89
CA THR A 95 3.33 -2.10 -17.24
C THR A 95 3.40 -1.87 -18.74
N CYS A 96 2.25 -1.59 -19.33
CA CYS A 96 2.05 -1.52 -20.77
C CYS A 96 2.54 -0.18 -21.35
N ARG A 97 2.92 0.77 -20.48
CA ARG A 97 3.61 2.01 -20.82
C ARG A 97 5.12 1.94 -20.53
N PRO A 98 5.91 2.87 -21.09
CA PRO A 98 7.31 3.03 -20.71
C PRO A 98 7.49 3.19 -19.20
N ALA A 99 8.55 2.60 -18.64
CA ALA A 99 8.79 2.53 -17.21
C ALA A 99 8.79 3.90 -16.47
N ASN A 100 9.09 4.99 -17.17
CA ASN A 100 9.06 6.34 -16.60
C ASN A 100 7.64 6.92 -16.44
N GLN A 101 6.61 6.23 -16.91
CA GLN A 101 5.20 6.59 -16.76
C GLN A 101 4.47 5.64 -15.82
N ASN A 102 5.07 4.49 -15.51
CA ASN A 102 4.45 3.50 -14.64
C ASN A 102 4.60 3.90 -13.17
N TYR A 103 3.49 3.86 -12.42
CA TYR A 103 3.48 3.99 -10.96
C TYR A 103 2.70 2.84 -10.30
N ARG A 104 2.89 2.67 -8.98
CA ARG A 104 2.12 1.69 -8.19
C ARG A 104 0.76 2.27 -7.80
N SER A 105 -0.27 1.45 -7.92
CA SER A 105 -1.64 1.78 -7.51
C SER A 105 -1.88 1.39 -6.05
N LEU A 106 -2.96 1.91 -5.44
CA LEU A 106 -3.40 1.52 -4.10
C LEU A 106 -4.74 0.78 -4.14
N LEU A 107 -4.76 -0.40 -3.53
CA LEU A 107 -5.93 -1.24 -3.33
C LEU A 107 -6.27 -1.31 -1.85
N TYR A 108 -7.55 -1.19 -1.51
CA TYR A 108 -8.07 -1.38 -0.17
C TYR A 108 -8.99 -2.58 -0.19
N VAL A 109 -8.72 -3.58 0.65
CA VAL A 109 -9.49 -4.82 0.71
C VAL A 109 -9.85 -5.11 2.15
N GLU A 110 -11.10 -5.48 2.39
CA GLU A 110 -11.51 -6.15 3.61
C GLU A 110 -11.84 -7.61 3.27
N ILE A 111 -11.22 -8.54 3.98
CA ILE A 111 -11.43 -9.99 3.81
C ILE A 111 -12.02 -10.54 5.11
N ASN A 112 -13.13 -11.26 5.01
CA ASN A 112 -13.76 -11.90 6.16
C ASN A 112 -12.86 -13.01 6.73
N LYS A 113 -12.84 -13.16 8.05
CA LYS A 113 -12.17 -14.28 8.74
C LYS A 113 -13.07 -15.51 8.83
N ASP A 114 -14.36 -15.32 8.69
CA ASP A 114 -15.35 -16.35 8.45
C ASP A 114 -15.62 -16.49 6.95
N ASP A 115 -16.42 -17.50 6.57
CA ASP A 115 -16.88 -17.67 5.19
C ASP A 115 -15.74 -17.82 4.17
N GLU A 116 -14.75 -18.67 4.49
CA GLU A 116 -13.66 -19.08 3.58
C GLU A 116 -12.84 -17.92 2.99
N GLY A 117 -12.83 -16.75 3.65
CA GLY A 117 -12.05 -15.59 3.19
C GLY A 117 -12.76 -14.77 2.11
N THR A 118 -14.10 -14.67 2.14
CA THR A 118 -14.82 -13.83 1.17
C THR A 118 -14.43 -12.35 1.24
N PHE A 119 -14.39 -11.68 0.09
CA PHE A 119 -14.12 -10.25 0.01
C PHE A 119 -15.33 -9.45 0.49
N LYS A 120 -15.19 -8.77 1.63
CA LYS A 120 -16.24 -7.93 2.19
C LYS A 120 -16.35 -6.58 1.48
N THR A 121 -15.22 -5.99 1.12
CA THR A 121 -15.18 -4.67 0.47
C THR A 121 -13.88 -4.55 -0.30
N ILE A 122 -13.97 -3.98 -1.50
CA ILE A 122 -12.82 -3.66 -2.33
C ILE A 122 -12.97 -2.23 -2.82
N LYS A 123 -11.92 -1.41 -2.65
CA LYS A 123 -11.87 -0.02 -3.11
C LYS A 123 -10.49 0.29 -3.67
N PHE A 124 -10.41 1.30 -4.52
CA PHE A 124 -9.15 1.78 -5.08
C PHE A 124 -8.96 3.25 -4.76
N ASP A 125 -7.72 3.61 -4.53
CA ASP A 125 -7.24 4.98 -4.65
C ASP A 125 -6.06 4.97 -5.62
N TYR A 126 -5.95 5.99 -6.48
CA TYR A 126 -4.94 6.01 -7.56
C TYR A 126 -4.92 4.70 -8.39
N PHE A 127 -6.04 4.39 -9.03
CA PHE A 127 -6.17 3.23 -9.92
C PHE A 127 -5.36 3.45 -11.21
N GLY A 128 -4.80 2.39 -11.78
CA GLY A 128 -4.11 2.44 -13.07
C GLY A 128 -2.58 2.48 -12.98
N ASP A 129 -1.93 2.22 -14.11
CA ASP A 129 -0.49 2.17 -14.26
C ASP A 129 0.14 3.51 -14.64
N SER A 130 -0.61 4.39 -15.30
CA SER A 130 -0.13 5.63 -15.92
C SER A 130 -1.23 6.69 -15.98
N ASP A 131 -0.85 7.96 -16.21
CA ASP A 131 -1.79 9.07 -16.45
C ASP A 131 -1.73 9.51 -17.93
N PRO A 132 -2.86 9.55 -18.66
CA PRO A 132 -4.16 9.08 -18.23
C PRO A 132 -4.20 7.57 -18.04
N ILE A 133 -4.97 7.14 -17.05
CA ILE A 133 -5.30 5.72 -16.88
C ILE A 133 -5.84 5.25 -18.23
N PRO A 134 -5.49 4.06 -18.73
CA PRO A 134 -5.97 3.56 -20.02
C PRO A 134 -7.49 3.56 -20.21
N THR A 135 -8.26 3.93 -19.19
CA THR A 135 -9.66 4.33 -19.24
C THR A 135 -10.00 5.48 -20.22
N GLU A 136 -9.06 6.34 -20.58
CA GLU A 136 -9.30 7.44 -21.53
C GLU A 136 -9.41 7.01 -22.99
N SER A 137 -9.36 5.71 -23.30
CA SER A 137 -9.47 5.20 -24.67
C SER A 137 -10.83 5.47 -25.35
N GLY A 138 -11.80 6.07 -24.67
CA GLY A 138 -13.11 6.41 -25.25
C GLY A 138 -14.07 5.22 -25.32
N ASP A 139 -13.71 4.12 -24.66
CA ASP A 139 -14.41 2.82 -24.74
C ASP A 139 -15.47 2.63 -23.63
N GLY A 140 -15.72 3.66 -22.82
CA GLY A 140 -16.67 3.61 -21.70
C GLY A 140 -16.21 2.79 -20.50
N LYS A 141 -14.89 2.59 -20.35
CA LYS A 141 -14.24 1.91 -19.22
C LYS A 141 -13.54 2.91 -18.32
N ASP A 142 -14.25 3.98 -17.97
CA ASP A 142 -13.79 5.01 -17.04
C ASP A 142 -13.61 4.48 -15.60
N LEU A 143 -13.09 5.31 -14.72
CA LEU A 143 -12.92 4.97 -13.31
C LEU A 143 -14.24 4.51 -12.66
N ASP A 144 -15.37 5.07 -13.09
CA ASP A 144 -16.69 4.73 -12.58
C ASP A 144 -17.09 3.32 -13.03
N TYR A 145 -16.80 2.90 -14.26
CA TYR A 145 -16.99 1.51 -14.67
C TYR A 145 -16.25 0.52 -13.75
N TRP A 146 -15.00 0.80 -13.39
CA TRP A 146 -14.25 -0.09 -12.50
C TRP A 146 -14.88 -0.13 -11.11
N LYS A 147 -15.20 1.04 -10.54
CA LYS A 147 -15.77 1.16 -9.19
C LYS A 147 -17.18 0.58 -9.07
N ASP A 148 -18.02 0.81 -10.06
CA ASP A 148 -19.45 0.55 -9.97
C ASP A 148 -19.87 -0.74 -10.71
N THR A 149 -19.03 -1.26 -11.61
CA THR A 149 -19.32 -2.49 -12.37
C THR A 149 -18.35 -3.61 -12.06
N TYR A 150 -17.05 -3.43 -12.33
CA TYR A 150 -16.12 -4.57 -12.30
C TYR A 150 -15.78 -5.04 -10.89
N ILE A 151 -15.42 -4.12 -10.01
CA ILE A 151 -14.95 -4.44 -8.65
C ILE A 151 -16.05 -5.01 -7.75
N PRO A 152 -17.30 -4.54 -7.82
CA PRO A 152 -18.40 -5.16 -7.09
C PRO A 152 -18.63 -6.64 -7.43
N MET A 153 -18.14 -7.14 -8.57
CA MET A 153 -18.30 -8.57 -8.95
C MET A 153 -17.49 -9.51 -8.06
N PHE A 154 -16.46 -9.00 -7.36
CA PHE A 154 -15.66 -9.79 -6.42
C PHE A 154 -16.18 -9.72 -4.99
N VAL A 155 -17.05 -8.77 -4.67
CA VAL A 155 -17.61 -8.65 -3.31
C VAL A 155 -18.50 -9.87 -3.04
N ASP A 156 -18.42 -10.37 -1.82
CA ASP A 156 -19.04 -11.62 -1.36
C ASP A 156 -18.56 -12.87 -2.12
N GLN A 157 -17.48 -12.78 -2.90
CA GLN A 157 -16.82 -13.92 -3.53
C GLN A 157 -15.61 -14.35 -2.72
N GLY A 158 -15.34 -15.66 -2.68
CA GLY A 158 -14.10 -16.24 -2.18
C GLY A 158 -13.03 -16.34 -3.27
N GLN A 159 -11.83 -16.72 -2.86
CA GLN A 159 -10.68 -16.88 -3.77
C GLN A 159 -10.98 -17.82 -4.94
N GLU A 160 -11.69 -18.92 -4.67
CA GLU A 160 -12.09 -19.95 -5.64
C GLU A 160 -13.00 -19.43 -6.76
N ASN A 161 -13.62 -18.27 -6.57
CA ASN A 161 -14.54 -17.66 -7.53
C ASN A 161 -13.92 -16.51 -8.33
N ILE A 162 -12.68 -16.09 -8.04
CA ILE A 162 -12.00 -14.97 -8.72
C ILE A 162 -11.96 -15.17 -10.24
N ASP A 163 -11.62 -16.39 -10.70
CA ASP A 163 -11.47 -16.70 -12.11
C ASP A 163 -12.80 -16.78 -12.87
N THR A 164 -13.93 -16.79 -12.17
CA THR A 164 -15.26 -16.79 -12.79
C THR A 164 -15.67 -15.41 -13.32
N VAL A 165 -15.00 -14.36 -12.86
CA VAL A 165 -15.23 -12.99 -13.33
C VAL A 165 -14.52 -12.80 -14.67
N ASP A 166 -15.25 -12.47 -15.73
CA ASP A 166 -14.66 -12.29 -17.06
C ASP A 166 -13.65 -11.13 -17.11
N ALA A 167 -12.64 -11.25 -17.97
CA ALA A 167 -11.74 -10.14 -18.27
C ALA A 167 -12.50 -8.97 -18.93
N VAL A 168 -12.08 -7.73 -18.63
CA VAL A 168 -12.67 -6.55 -19.25
C VAL A 168 -12.09 -6.38 -20.66
N SER A 169 -12.96 -6.42 -21.68
CA SER A 169 -12.55 -6.15 -23.06
C SER A 169 -11.89 -4.77 -23.18
N GLN A 170 -10.80 -4.68 -23.96
CA GLN A 170 -9.91 -3.52 -24.09
C GLN A 170 -9.10 -3.15 -22.84
N ALA A 171 -9.27 -3.86 -21.72
CA ALA A 171 -8.48 -3.69 -20.50
C ALA A 171 -8.10 -5.03 -19.86
N THR A 172 -7.88 -6.06 -20.70
CA THR A 172 -7.70 -7.45 -20.28
C THR A 172 -6.53 -7.61 -19.31
N VAL A 173 -5.37 -7.02 -19.60
CA VAL A 173 -4.18 -7.11 -18.74
C VAL A 173 -4.47 -6.53 -17.35
N THR A 174 -5.07 -5.34 -17.29
CA THR A 174 -5.46 -4.70 -16.02
C THR A 174 -6.45 -5.55 -15.24
N SER A 175 -7.52 -6.04 -15.87
CA SER A 175 -8.53 -6.88 -15.20
C SER A 175 -7.95 -8.19 -14.69
N GLU A 176 -7.10 -8.84 -15.48
CA GLU A 176 -6.46 -10.10 -15.11
C GLU A 176 -5.43 -9.91 -14.00
N ASN A 177 -4.69 -8.81 -13.99
CA ASN A 177 -3.77 -8.51 -12.90
C ASN A 177 -4.51 -8.23 -11.59
N ILE A 178 -5.67 -7.56 -11.62
CA ILE A 178 -6.50 -7.38 -10.42
C ILE A 178 -6.90 -8.72 -9.81
N LYS A 179 -7.35 -9.68 -10.62
CA LYS A 179 -7.66 -11.03 -10.15
C LYS A 179 -6.48 -11.67 -9.43
N ARG A 180 -5.31 -11.65 -10.06
CA ARG A 180 -4.09 -12.25 -9.50
C ARG A 180 -3.60 -11.56 -8.22
N ILE A 181 -3.80 -10.25 -8.11
CA ILE A 181 -3.50 -9.51 -6.87
C ILE A 181 -4.44 -9.93 -5.75
N LEU A 182 -5.74 -10.05 -6.04
CA LEU A 182 -6.73 -10.52 -5.09
C LEU A 182 -6.46 -11.96 -4.66
N ASP A 183 -6.05 -12.81 -5.60
CA ASP A 183 -5.65 -14.20 -5.36
C ASP A 183 -4.43 -14.29 -4.42
N GLY A 184 -3.34 -13.59 -4.74
CA GLY A 184 -2.15 -13.56 -3.89
C GLY A 184 -2.39 -12.94 -2.51
N LEU A 185 -3.29 -11.94 -2.41
CA LEU A 185 -3.68 -11.37 -1.13
C LEU A 185 -4.53 -12.37 -0.31
N SER A 186 -5.39 -13.16 -0.96
CA SER A 186 -6.14 -14.23 -0.30
C SER A 186 -5.24 -15.34 0.23
N ASP A 187 -4.19 -15.72 -0.51
CA ASP A 187 -3.18 -16.67 -0.02
C ASP A 187 -2.49 -16.14 1.23
N TYR A 188 -2.05 -14.86 1.19
CA TYR A 188 -1.48 -14.20 2.35
C TYR A 188 -2.45 -14.18 3.54
N HIS A 189 -3.73 -13.86 3.30
CA HIS A 189 -4.75 -13.85 4.34
C HIS A 189 -4.91 -15.23 4.98
N LYS A 190 -5.00 -16.28 4.16
CA LYS A 190 -5.13 -17.68 4.60
C LYS A 190 -3.96 -18.12 5.46
N GLU A 191 -2.74 -17.80 5.06
CA GLU A 191 -1.52 -18.13 5.80
C GLU A 191 -1.50 -17.51 7.20
N ASN A 192 -2.01 -16.27 7.33
CA ASN A 192 -1.94 -15.51 8.58
C ASN A 192 -3.18 -15.65 9.49
N TYR A 193 -4.36 -15.91 8.92
CA TYR A 193 -5.64 -15.86 9.65
C TYR A 193 -6.47 -17.16 9.60
N GLY A 194 -6.06 -18.15 8.80
CA GLY A 194 -6.57 -19.52 8.88
C GLY A 194 -8.01 -19.73 8.40
N THR A 195 -8.35 -19.16 7.23
CA THR A 195 -9.64 -19.34 6.55
C THR A 195 -9.66 -20.53 5.61
#